data_AF-A0A945SEZ5-F1
#
_entry.id   AF-A0A945SEZ5-F1
#
_cell.length_a   1.000
_cell.length_b   1.000
_cell.length_c   1.000
_cell.angle_alpha   90.00
_cell.angle_beta   90.00
_cell.angle_gamma   90.00
#
_symmetry.space_group_name_H-M   'P 1'
#
loop_
_entity.id
_entity.type
_entity.pdbx_description
1 polymer ?
#
loop_
_entity_poly.entity_id
_entity_poly.type
_entity_poly.pdbx_seq_one_letter_code
_entity_poly.pdbx_strand_id
1 'polypeptide(L)'
;MNDINKLEKEKLLQLLECNIEELDLLIRKSNEIPQESDNTYDILLKVLQQGFNIREAVLAGITIGETLGYEKAKLKMEEEIKEKLYRAFKNSQ
;
A
#
# COMPACT_ATOMS: atom_id res chain seq x y z
N MET A 1 -2.24 -2.47 -6.82
CA MET A 1 -3.35 -2.40 -7.82
C MET A 1 -2.95 -2.67 -9.27
N ASN A 2 -1.72 -3.11 -9.56
CA ASN A 2 -1.23 -3.23 -10.95
C ASN A 2 -1.83 -4.42 -11.74
N ASP A 3 -2.52 -5.35 -11.07
CA ASP A 3 -3.04 -6.59 -11.67
C ASP A 3 -4.56 -6.61 -11.89
N ILE A 4 -5.22 -5.46 -11.89
CA ILE A 4 -6.68 -5.35 -12.14
C ILE A 4 -6.94 -5.44 -13.65
N ASN A 5 -7.71 -6.44 -14.08
CA ASN A 5 -8.10 -6.57 -15.48
C ASN A 5 -9.15 -5.52 -15.89
N LYS A 6 -9.38 -5.36 -17.21
CA LYS A 6 -10.30 -4.33 -17.73
C LYS A 6 -11.71 -4.41 -17.11
N LEU A 7 -12.27 -5.62 -16.97
CA LEU A 7 -13.62 -5.83 -16.43
C LEU A 7 -13.68 -5.46 -14.93
N GLU A 8 -12.66 -5.83 -14.16
CA GLU A 8 -12.56 -5.49 -12.74
C GLU A 8 -12.42 -3.98 -12.55
N LYS A 9 -11.66 -3.31 -13.44
CA LYS A 9 -11.50 -1.86 -13.43
C LYS A 9 -12.82 -1.15 -13.69
N GLU A 10 -13.59 -1.60 -14.66
CA GLU A 10 -14.93 -1.06 -14.97
C GLU A 10 -15.88 -1.23 -13.77
N LYS A 11 -15.89 -2.40 -13.13
CA LYS A 11 -16.68 -2.64 -11.90
C LYS A 11 -16.25 -1.76 -10.74
N LEU A 12 -14.95 -1.50 -10.59
CA LEU A 12 -14.43 -0.65 -9.53
C LEU A 12 -14.86 0.81 -9.72
N LEU A 13 -14.77 1.33 -10.95
CA LEU A 13 -15.25 2.67 -11.29
C LEU A 13 -16.75 2.82 -11.00
N GLN A 14 -17.55 1.82 -11.37
CA GLN A 14 -18.98 1.80 -11.05
C GLN A 14 -19.25 1.75 -9.55
N LEU A 15 -18.52 0.92 -8.79
CA LEU A 15 -18.68 0.80 -7.34
C LEU A 15 -18.40 2.13 -6.64
N LEU A 16 -17.31 2.79 -7.03
CA LEU A 16 -16.86 4.07 -6.48
C LEU A 16 -17.66 5.27 -6.99
N GLU A 17 -18.48 5.07 -8.03
CA GLU A 17 -19.21 6.14 -8.73
C GLU A 17 -18.28 7.26 -9.22
N CYS A 18 -17.13 6.88 -9.79
CA CYS A 18 -16.10 7.82 -10.25
C CYS A 18 -15.61 7.49 -11.66
N ASN A 19 -14.96 8.47 -12.30
CA ASN A 19 -14.24 8.30 -13.55
C ASN A 19 -12.79 7.85 -13.31
N ILE A 20 -12.07 7.61 -14.40
CA ILE A 20 -10.71 7.06 -14.31
C ILE A 20 -9.73 8.06 -13.71
N GLU A 21 -9.87 9.35 -14.03
CA GLU A 21 -9.02 10.42 -13.53
C GLU A 21 -9.19 10.60 -12.01
N GLU A 22 -10.43 10.48 -11.53
CA GLU A 22 -10.80 10.50 -10.11
C GLU A 22 -10.24 9.28 -9.38
N LEU A 23 -10.36 8.09 -9.95
CA LEU A 23 -9.76 6.88 -9.40
C LEU A 23 -8.23 7.02 -9.28
N ASP A 24 -7.57 7.49 -10.33
CA ASP A 24 -6.11 7.69 -10.32
C ASP A 24 -5.70 8.77 -9.31
N LEU A 25 -6.54 9.78 -9.07
CA LEU A 25 -6.33 10.77 -8.02
C LEU A 25 -6.49 10.16 -6.62
N LEU A 26 -7.52 9.34 -6.39
CA LEU A 26 -7.76 8.65 -5.12
C LEU A 26 -6.59 7.72 -4.76
N ILE A 27 -6.10 6.94 -5.73
CA ILE A 27 -4.96 6.04 -5.53
C ILE A 27 -3.70 6.84 -5.17
N ARG A 28 -3.41 7.93 -5.91
CA ARG A 28 -2.25 8.79 -5.60
C ARG A 28 -2.35 9.38 -4.20
N LYS A 29 -3.48 9.99 -3.85
CA LYS A 29 -3.72 10.54 -2.50
C LYS A 29 -3.55 9.46 -1.43
N SER A 30 -4.06 8.25 -1.66
CA SER A 30 -3.94 7.15 -0.72
C SER A 30 -2.48 6.75 -0.47
N ASN A 31 -1.67 6.69 -1.54
CA ASN A 31 -0.24 6.37 -1.43
C ASN A 31 0.59 7.46 -0.73
N GLU A 32 0.11 8.71 -0.72
CA GLU A 32 0.77 9.83 -0.06
C GLU A 32 0.43 9.95 1.44
N ILE A 33 -0.59 9.24 1.92
CA ILE A 33 -1.00 9.26 3.34
C ILE A 33 0.06 8.67 4.28
N PRO A 34 0.56 7.43 4.07
CA PRO A 34 1.50 6.82 5.00
C PRO A 34 2.87 7.48 4.91
N GLN A 35 3.44 7.84 6.06
CA GLN A 35 4.82 8.28 6.22
C GLN A 35 5.62 7.27 7.03
N GLU A 36 6.95 7.23 6.84
CA GLU A 36 7.84 6.24 7.50
C GLU A 36 7.72 6.19 9.03
N SER A 37 7.38 7.33 9.66
CA SER A 37 7.22 7.44 11.10
C SER A 37 5.82 7.10 11.64
N ASP A 38 4.83 6.94 10.76
CA ASP A 38 3.45 6.76 11.19
C ASP A 38 3.19 5.34 11.69
N ASN A 39 2.45 5.22 12.78
CA ASN A 39 1.88 3.94 13.18
C ASN A 39 0.51 3.71 12.51
N THR A 40 -0.05 2.50 12.63
CA THR A 40 -1.35 2.15 12.04
C THR A 40 -2.49 3.08 12.47
N TYR A 41 -2.46 3.57 13.72
CA TYR A 41 -3.48 4.49 14.23
C TYR A 41 -3.36 5.87 13.57
N ASP A 42 -2.14 6.39 13.39
CA ASP A 42 -1.92 7.68 12.72
C ASP A 42 -2.40 7.65 11.28
N ILE A 43 -2.11 6.55 10.57
CA ILE A 43 -2.57 6.33 9.19
C ILE A 43 -4.10 6.28 9.15
N LEU A 44 -4.74 5.53 10.06
CA LEU A 44 -6.20 5.47 10.14
C LEU A 44 -6.80 6.87 10.36
N LEU A 45 -6.23 7.65 11.28
CA LEU A 45 -6.68 9.00 11.56
C LEU A 45 -6.53 9.90 10.33
N LYS A 46 -5.40 9.83 9.63
CA LYS A 46 -5.15 10.61 8.40
C LYS A 46 -6.15 10.25 7.30
N VAL A 47 -6.48 8.97 7.11
CA VAL A 47 -7.52 8.53 6.14
C VAL A 47 -8.87 9.15 6.48
N LEU A 48 -9.27 9.10 7.77
CA LEU A 48 -10.55 9.67 8.22
C LEU A 48 -10.62 11.20 8.06
N GLN A 49 -9.48 11.89 8.08
CA GLN A 49 -9.39 13.35 7.91
C GLN A 49 -9.44 13.80 6.44
N GLN A 50 -9.28 12.91 5.46
CA GLN A 50 -9.28 13.28 4.03
C GLN A 50 -10.67 13.65 3.49
N GLY A 51 -11.75 13.43 4.25
CA GLY A 51 -13.12 13.65 3.78
C GLY A 51 -13.61 12.60 2.78
N PHE A 52 -12.94 11.44 2.71
CA PHE A 52 -13.36 10.33 1.88
C PHE A 52 -14.73 9.80 2.30
N ASN A 53 -15.53 9.42 1.30
CA ASN A 53 -16.68 8.57 1.56
C ASN A 53 -16.23 7.16 1.94
N ILE A 54 -17.14 6.32 2.45
CA ILE A 54 -16.78 4.99 2.95
C ILE A 54 -16.11 4.10 1.88
N ARG A 55 -16.51 4.22 0.60
CA ARG A 55 -15.97 3.41 -0.49
C ARG A 55 -14.54 3.83 -0.82
N GLU A 56 -14.30 5.13 -0.88
CA GLU A 56 -12.98 5.73 -1.07
C GLU A 56 -12.04 5.40 0.09
N ALA A 57 -12.51 5.51 1.33
CA ALA A 57 -11.72 5.19 2.52
C ALA A 57 -11.32 3.70 2.55
N VAL A 58 -12.21 2.81 2.12
CA VAL A 58 -11.91 1.38 1.99
C VAL A 58 -10.85 1.14 0.90
N LEU A 59 -10.99 1.77 -0.27
CA LEU A 59 -9.99 1.68 -1.33
C LEU A 59 -8.63 2.19 -0.85
N ALA A 60 -8.61 3.33 -0.16
CA ALA A 60 -7.41 3.92 0.41
C ALA A 60 -6.73 2.96 1.39
N GLY A 61 -7.49 2.36 2.30
CA GLY A 61 -6.98 1.38 3.26
C GLY A 61 -6.38 0.15 2.58
N ILE A 62 -7.02 -0.40 1.54
CA ILE A 62 -6.50 -1.53 0.76
C ILE A 62 -5.17 -1.14 0.08
N THR A 63 -5.15 0.02 -0.57
CA THR A 63 -3.99 0.54 -1.32
C THR A 63 -2.79 0.79 -0.39
N ILE A 64 -3.03 1.40 0.77
CA ILE A 64 -2.01 1.64 1.79
C ILE A 64 -1.49 0.32 2.35
N GLY A 65 -2.40 -0.62 2.65
CA GLY A 65 -2.03 -1.95 3.17
C GLY A 65 -1.15 -2.74 2.20
N GLU A 66 -1.45 -2.69 0.90
CA GLU A 66 -0.61 -3.29 -0.15
C GLU A 66 0.80 -2.68 -0.14
N THR A 67 0.89 -1.35 -0.11
CA THR A 67 2.17 -0.62 -0.13
C THR A 67 3.02 -0.91 1.09
N LEU A 68 2.46 -0.79 2.30
CA LEU A 68 3.17 -1.06 3.55
C LEU A 68 3.56 -2.53 3.68
N GLY A 69 2.69 -3.44 3.23
CA GLY A 69 2.95 -4.87 3.21
C GLY A 69 4.14 -5.20 2.32
N TYR A 70 4.21 -4.60 1.13
CA TYR A 70 5.32 -4.76 0.21
C TYR A 70 6.65 -4.26 0.80
N GLU A 71 6.69 -3.04 1.33
CA GLU A 71 7.90 -2.48 1.95
C GLU A 71 8.37 -3.32 3.14
N LYS A 72 7.45 -3.77 3.98
CA LYS A 72 7.78 -4.66 5.10
C LYS A 72 8.35 -6.00 4.64
N ALA A 73 7.79 -6.58 3.58
CA ALA A 73 8.29 -7.83 3.01
C ALA A 73 9.69 -7.66 2.41
N LYS A 74 9.93 -6.54 1.71
CA LYS A 74 11.22 -6.19 1.14
C LYS A 74 12.31 -6.06 2.21
N LEU A 75 12.05 -5.29 3.28
CA LEU A 75 12.99 -5.12 4.39
C LEU A 75 13.33 -6.47 5.05
N LYS A 76 12.32 -7.30 5.30
CA LYS A 76 12.52 -8.64 5.88
C LYS A 76 13.40 -9.51 4.97
N MET A 77 13.17 -9.47 3.66
CA MET A 77 13.98 -10.21 2.70
C MET A 77 15.44 -9.74 2.67
N GLU A 78 15.66 -8.42 2.72
CA GLU A 78 17.02 -7.85 2.80
C GLU A 78 17.76 -8.30 4.06
N GLU A 79 17.09 -8.32 5.21
CA GLU A 79 17.67 -8.78 6.48
C GLU A 79 18.00 -10.27 6.45
N GLU A 80 17.10 -11.11 5.92
CA GLU A 80 17.35 -12.55 5.73
C GLU A 80 18.55 -12.82 4.81
N ILE A 81 18.73 -12.03 3.75
CA ILE A 81 19.89 -12.13 2.86
C ILE A 81 21.18 -11.74 3.60
N LYS A 82 21.16 -10.62 4.35
CA LYS A 82 22.32 -10.18 5.15
C LYS A 82 22.74 -11.25 6.15
N GLU A 83 21.79 -11.87 6.84
CA GLU A 83 22.09 -12.96 7.76
C GLU A 83 22.69 -14.18 7.07
N LYS A 84 22.13 -14.60 5.93
CA LYS A 84 22.64 -15.74 5.16
C LYS A 84 24.08 -15.49 4.69
N LEU A 85 24.38 -14.29 4.19
CA LEU A 85 25.72 -13.89 3.79
C LEU A 85 26.67 -13.90 4.99
N TYR A 86 26.29 -13.28 6.11
CA TYR A 86 27.10 -13.26 7.32
C TYR A 86 27.46 -14.67 7.82
N ARG A 87 26.48 -15.59 7.86
CA ARG A 87 26.72 -16.99 8.22
C ARG A 87 27.64 -17.70 7.25
N ALA A 88 27.48 -17.48 5.95
CA ALA A 88 28.34 -18.08 4.93
C ALA A 88 29.81 -17.62 5.07
N PHE A 89 30.03 -16.32 5.30
CA PHE A 89 31.38 -15.77 5.51
C PHE A 89 32.00 -16.18 6.84
N LYS A 90 31.21 -16.28 7.92
CA LYS A 90 31.69 -16.71 9.24
C LYS A 90 32.05 -18.20 9.28
N ASN A 91 31.32 -19.05 8.54
CA ASN A 91 31.56 -20.49 8.49
C ASN A 91 32.60 -20.91 7.42
N SER A 92 33.15 -19.96 6.66
CA SER A 92 34.21 -20.20 5.67
C SER A 92 35.61 -19.76 6.14
N GLN A 93 35.73 -19.32 7.40
CA GLN A 93 36.98 -19.19 8.16
C GLN A 93 37.12 -20.36 9.14
#